data_AF-A0A292GJ48-F1
#
_entry.id   AF-A0A292GJ48-F1
#
_cell.length_a   1.000
_cell.length_b   1.000
_cell.length_c   1.000
_cell.angle_alpha   90.00
_cell.angle_beta   90.00
_cell.angle_gamma   90.00
#
_symmetry.space_group_name_H-M   'P 1'
#
loop_
_entity.id
_entity.type
_entity.pdbx_description
1 polymer ?
#
loop_
_entity_poly.entity_id
_entity_poly.type
_entity_poly.pdbx_seq_one_letter_code
_entity_poly.pdbx_strand_id
1 'polypeptide(L)'
;MVSHVTDLLAQFAERQCLGNLTASPRFHLLGTSGTVTTLAGIHLGLERYDRRRVDGMWMGAEDVTQMTNRLLSWDFDARVANPCIGADRADLVLAGCAILDAIRKVWPSEKLLVADRGLREGILTELMSRDGAWRHNRATGARNRH
;
A
#
# COMPACT_ATOMS: atom_id res chain seq x y z
N MET A 1 0.74 -2.44 20.53
CA MET A 1 -0.09 -2.24 19.31
C MET A 1 0.02 -3.38 18.32
N VAL A 2 1.22 -3.72 17.81
CA VAL A 2 1.38 -4.84 16.87
C VAL A 2 0.79 -6.14 17.42
N SER A 3 1.09 -6.49 18.67
CA SER A 3 0.50 -7.66 19.36
C SER A 3 -1.03 -7.65 19.33
N HIS A 4 -1.64 -6.53 19.69
CA HIS A 4 -3.09 -6.38 19.67
C HIS A 4 -3.70 -6.61 18.27
N VAL A 5 -3.07 -6.08 17.21
CA VAL A 5 -3.55 -6.34 15.84
C VAL A 5 -3.32 -7.79 15.44
N THR A 6 -2.19 -8.39 15.83
CA THR A 6 -1.94 -9.82 15.62
C THR A 6 -3.02 -10.68 16.27
N ASP A 7 -3.48 -10.35 17.47
CA ASP A 7 -4.56 -11.07 18.16
C ASP A 7 -5.89 -10.96 17.40
N LEU A 8 -6.21 -9.78 16.86
CA LEU A 8 -7.38 -9.59 16.00
C LEU A 8 -7.29 -10.44 14.72
N LEU A 9 -6.11 -10.46 14.08
CA LEU A 9 -5.87 -11.28 12.89
C LEU A 9 -5.88 -12.78 13.21
N ALA A 10 -5.51 -13.19 14.42
CA ALA A 10 -5.58 -14.59 14.84
C ALA A 10 -7.02 -15.10 14.92
N GLN A 11 -7.98 -14.22 15.20
CA GLN A 11 -9.42 -14.52 15.24
C GLN A 11 -10.08 -14.48 13.86
N PHE A 12 -9.38 -14.01 12.83
CA PHE A 12 -9.91 -13.99 11.46
C PHE A 12 -10.01 -15.43 10.92
N ALA A 13 -11.23 -15.94 10.77
CA ALA A 13 -11.52 -17.33 10.43
C ALA A 13 -10.84 -17.79 9.13
N GLU A 14 -10.73 -16.90 8.14
CA GLU A 14 -10.15 -17.20 6.84
C GLU A 14 -8.64 -16.91 6.76
N ARG A 15 -7.95 -16.66 7.89
CA ARG A 15 -6.51 -16.30 7.85
C ARG A 15 -5.62 -17.33 7.14
N GLN A 16 -6.05 -18.59 7.12
CA GLN A 16 -5.36 -19.71 6.48
C GLN A 16 -5.85 -20.02 5.06
N CYS A 17 -6.81 -19.28 4.51
CA CYS A 17 -7.40 -19.56 3.19
C CYS A 17 -6.37 -19.53 2.05
N LEU A 18 -5.30 -18.74 2.22
CA LEU A 18 -4.19 -18.67 1.27
C LEU A 18 -3.26 -19.89 1.33
N GLY A 19 -3.30 -20.69 2.40
CA GLY A 19 -2.55 -21.94 2.54
C GLY A 19 -1.08 -21.81 2.13
N ASN A 20 -0.63 -22.70 1.24
CA ASN A 20 0.75 -22.73 0.75
C ASN A 20 1.11 -21.60 -0.21
N LEU A 21 0.15 -20.77 -0.66
CA LEU A 21 0.46 -19.65 -1.55
C LEU A 21 1.42 -18.67 -0.86
N THR A 22 1.29 -18.48 0.45
CA THR A 22 2.13 -17.56 1.25
C THR A 22 3.58 -18.01 1.35
N ALA A 23 3.86 -19.30 1.15
CA ALA A 23 5.21 -19.85 1.15
C ALA A 23 5.92 -19.68 -0.22
N SER A 24 5.21 -19.24 -1.25
CA SER A 24 5.78 -19.03 -2.58
C SER A 24 6.60 -17.74 -2.63
N PRO A 25 7.79 -17.74 -3.25
CA PRO A 25 8.56 -16.50 -3.48
C PRO A 25 7.85 -15.54 -4.45
N ARG A 26 6.79 -15.99 -5.13
CA ARG A 26 5.93 -15.17 -6.00
C ARG A 26 4.72 -14.58 -5.27
N PHE A 27 4.60 -14.84 -3.97
CA PHE A 27 3.58 -14.21 -3.15
C PHE A 27 4.03 -12.80 -2.77
N HIS A 28 3.21 -11.82 -3.16
CA HIS A 28 3.49 -10.41 -2.98
C HIS A 28 2.32 -9.72 -2.31
N LEU A 29 2.63 -8.80 -1.41
CA LEU A 29 1.62 -7.92 -0.83
C LEU A 29 1.46 -6.69 -1.74
N LEU A 30 0.23 -6.21 -1.89
CA LEU A 30 -0.09 -4.94 -2.53
C LEU A 30 -0.68 -3.99 -1.47
N GLY A 31 -0.02 -2.87 -1.22
CA GLY A 31 -0.47 -1.85 -0.27
C GLY A 31 -0.95 -0.59 -0.98
N THR A 32 -2.24 -0.27 -0.83
CA THR A 32 -2.87 0.87 -1.51
C THR A 32 -3.15 2.08 -0.61
N SER A 33 -2.78 1.98 0.67
CA SER A 33 -3.19 2.91 1.73
C SER A 33 -2.14 4.00 1.99
N GLY A 34 -2.61 5.13 2.55
CA GLY A 34 -1.79 6.28 2.94
C GLY A 34 -0.58 5.91 3.79
N THR A 35 -0.67 4.91 4.68
CA THR A 35 0.49 4.43 5.45
C THR A 35 1.59 3.90 4.54
N VAL A 36 1.23 3.03 3.59
CA VAL A 36 2.20 2.38 2.69
C VAL A 36 2.82 3.41 1.75
N THR A 37 2.00 4.31 1.20
CA THR A 37 2.51 5.39 0.34
C THR A 37 3.36 6.42 1.09
N THR A 38 3.10 6.62 2.39
CA THR A 38 3.95 7.44 3.27
C THR A 38 5.31 6.78 3.51
N LEU A 39 5.33 5.50 3.86
CA LEU A 39 6.57 4.73 4.03
C LEU A 39 7.41 4.75 2.74
N ALA A 40 6.76 4.61 1.59
CA ALA A 40 7.37 4.73 0.27
C ALA A 40 8.00 6.12 0.03
N GLY A 41 7.27 7.19 0.33
CA GLY A 41 7.78 8.56 0.20
C GLY A 41 9.00 8.84 1.10
N ILE A 42 8.99 8.32 2.33
CA ILE A 42 10.12 8.44 3.26
C ILE A 42 11.31 7.60 2.79
N HIS A 43 11.06 6.37 2.32
CA HIS A 43 12.09 5.49 1.77
C HIS A 43 12.79 6.12 0.56
N LEU A 44 12.03 6.79 -0.32
CA LEU A 44 12.56 7.53 -1.46
C LEU A 44 13.22 8.87 -1.10
N GLY A 45 13.15 9.31 0.16
CA GLY A 45 13.69 10.59 0.62
C GLY A 45 13.05 11.79 -0.07
N LEU A 46 11.74 11.74 -0.36
CA LEU A 46 11.09 12.81 -1.11
C LEU A 46 10.95 14.10 -0.30
N GLU A 47 11.37 15.22 -0.89
CA GLU A 47 11.15 16.58 -0.35
C GLU A 47 9.67 17.03 -0.43
N ARG A 48 8.88 16.35 -1.25
CA ARG A 48 7.42 16.49 -1.34
C ARG A 48 6.84 15.19 -1.88
N TYR A 49 5.61 14.86 -1.49
CA TYR A 49 4.92 13.70 -2.05
C TYR A 49 4.81 13.78 -3.58
N ASP A 50 5.31 12.75 -4.27
CA ASP A 50 5.21 12.58 -5.72
C ASP A 50 4.66 11.20 -6.06
N ARG A 51 3.35 11.17 -6.36
CA ARG A 51 2.64 9.96 -6.78
C ARG A 51 3.33 9.20 -7.91
N ARG A 52 3.97 9.90 -8.86
CA ARG A 52 4.58 9.25 -10.04
C ARG A 52 5.78 8.38 -9.67
N ARG A 53 6.43 8.69 -8.54
CA ARG A 53 7.56 7.94 -8.00
C ARG A 53 7.11 6.84 -7.03
N VAL A 54 5.98 7.05 -6.36
CA VAL A 54 5.44 6.16 -5.33
C VAL A 54 4.59 5.04 -5.92
N ASP A 55 3.69 5.37 -6.85
CA ASP A 55 2.76 4.41 -7.45
C ASP A 55 3.51 3.37 -8.30
N GLY A 56 3.33 2.10 -7.99
CA GLY A 56 3.98 0.98 -8.65
C GLY A 56 5.38 0.65 -8.15
N MET A 57 5.88 1.32 -7.11
CA MET A 57 7.21 1.00 -6.56
C MET A 57 7.17 -0.29 -5.74
N TRP A 58 8.26 -1.05 -5.81
CA TRP A 58 8.50 -2.18 -4.93
C TRP A 58 9.30 -1.74 -3.70
N MET A 59 8.92 -2.24 -2.53
CA MET A 59 9.70 -2.15 -1.29
C MET A 59 10.02 -3.56 -0.80
N GLY A 60 11.26 -3.78 -0.41
CA GLY A 60 11.65 -5.01 0.26
C GLY A 60 11.06 -5.09 1.66
N ALA A 61 10.92 -6.31 2.18
CA ALA A 61 10.50 -6.53 3.55
C ALA A 61 11.38 -5.76 4.57
N GLU A 62 12.69 -5.75 4.36
CA GLU A 62 13.61 -5.03 5.25
C GLU A 62 13.44 -3.51 5.14
N ASP A 63 13.19 -2.97 3.95
CA ASP A 63 12.95 -1.54 3.76
C ASP A 63 11.73 -1.07 4.54
N VAL A 64 10.65 -1.84 4.51
CA VAL A 64 9.43 -1.54 5.28
C VAL A 64 9.73 -1.54 6.78
N THR A 65 10.44 -2.55 7.27
CA THR A 65 10.84 -2.64 8.68
C THR A 65 11.73 -1.46 9.08
N GLN A 66 12.71 -1.09 8.25
CA GLN A 66 13.60 0.03 8.48
C GLN A 66 12.82 1.35 8.54
N MET A 67 11.86 1.57 7.63
CA MET A 67 11.06 2.80 7.62
C MET A 67 10.12 2.88 8.84
N THR A 68 9.52 1.77 9.26
CA THR A 68 8.76 1.72 10.51
C THR A 68 9.63 2.08 11.71
N ASN A 69 10.83 1.51 11.82
CA ASN A 69 11.77 1.81 12.91
C ASN A 69 12.22 3.28 12.89
N ARG A 70 12.47 3.83 11.70
CA ARG A 70 12.82 5.25 11.54
C ARG A 70 11.69 6.16 12.01
N LEU A 71 10.44 5.85 11.66
CA LEU A 71 9.27 6.60 12.14
C LEU A 71 9.11 6.52 13.66
N LEU A 72 9.36 5.35 14.25
CA LEU A 72 9.31 5.17 15.71
C LEU A 72 10.40 5.97 16.45
N SER A 73 11.52 6.26 15.79
CA SER A 73 12.58 7.10 16.35
C SER A 73 12.28 8.60 16.34
N TRP A 74 11.23 9.03 15.62
CA TRP A 74 10.84 10.42 15.51
C TRP A 74 9.82 10.80 16.57
N ASP A 75 10.02 11.97 17.18
CA ASP A 75 8.98 12.63 17.95
C ASP A 75 7.83 13.09 17.04
N PHE A 76 6.80 13.69 17.66
CA PHE A 76 5.64 14.16 16.93
C PHE A 76 6.00 15.29 15.96
N ASP A 77 6.77 16.29 16.41
CA ASP A 77 7.12 17.46 15.60
C ASP A 77 7.96 17.08 14.37
N ALA A 78 8.90 16.14 14.51
CA ALA A 78 9.67 15.62 13.39
C ALA A 78 8.79 14.87 12.38
N ARG A 79 7.76 14.15 12.85
CA ARG A 79 6.77 13.51 11.97
C ARG A 79 5.91 14.55 11.24
N VAL A 80 5.44 15.59 11.95
CA VAL A 80 4.68 16.69 11.34
C VAL A 80 5.50 17.40 10.27
N ALA A 81 6.78 17.65 10.55
CA ALA A 81 7.70 18.33 9.64
C ALA A 81 8.04 17.51 8.38
N ASN A 82 7.80 16.19 8.39
CA ASN A 82 8.08 15.36 7.22
C ASN A 82 7.08 15.63 6.08
N PRO A 83 7.53 16.02 4.87
CA PRO A 83 6.66 16.37 3.74
C PRO A 83 5.74 15.25 3.25
N CYS A 84 6.09 13.99 3.53
CA CYS A 84 5.29 12.83 3.15
C CYS A 84 4.26 12.43 4.20
N ILE A 85 4.31 12.99 5.42
CA ILE A 85 3.38 12.69 6.52
C ILE A 85 2.42 13.87 6.72
N GLY A 86 2.94 15.03 7.14
CA GLY A 86 2.16 16.21 7.51
C GLY A 86 1.40 16.05 8.84
N ALA A 87 0.83 17.16 9.33
CA ALA A 87 0.16 17.22 10.63
C ALA A 87 -0.98 16.21 10.77
N ASP A 88 -1.87 16.12 9.78
CA ASP A 88 -3.08 15.29 9.81
C ASP A 88 -2.81 13.79 10.01
N ARG A 89 -1.59 13.33 9.69
CA ARG A 89 -1.21 11.90 9.74
C ARG A 89 -0.14 11.59 10.77
N ALA A 90 0.47 12.58 11.41
CA ALA A 90 1.61 12.38 12.32
C ALA A 90 1.26 11.46 13.52
N ASP A 91 0.03 11.54 14.03
CA ASP A 91 -0.47 10.68 15.11
C ASP A 91 -0.85 9.28 14.64
N LEU A 92 -1.39 9.16 13.42
CA LEU A 92 -1.99 7.93 12.92
C LEU A 92 -0.99 7.02 12.20
N VAL A 93 0.10 7.57 11.66
CA VAL A 93 1.05 6.83 10.83
C VAL A 93 1.66 5.64 11.57
N LEU A 94 1.95 5.77 12.87
CA LEU A 94 2.49 4.67 13.68
C LEU A 94 1.48 3.55 13.89
N ALA A 95 0.19 3.89 14.08
CA ALA A 95 -0.88 2.91 14.17
C ALA A 95 -1.02 2.13 12.85
N GLY A 96 -0.96 2.85 11.73
CA GLY A 96 -0.92 2.24 10.40
C GLY A 96 0.26 1.30 10.21
N CYS A 97 1.46 1.70 10.65
CA CYS A 97 2.64 0.83 10.59
C CYS A 97 2.46 -0.44 11.43
N ALA A 98 1.86 -0.33 12.62
CA ALA A 98 1.59 -1.49 13.45
C ALA A 98 0.63 -2.49 12.79
N ILE A 99 -0.39 -1.99 12.07
CA ILE A 99 -1.30 -2.83 11.30
C ILE A 99 -0.56 -3.51 10.14
N LEU A 100 0.22 -2.75 9.38
CA LEU A 100 1.02 -3.26 8.27
C LEU A 100 1.98 -4.36 8.74
N ASP A 101 2.69 -4.14 9.85
CA ASP A 101 3.63 -5.12 10.41
C ASP A 101 2.91 -6.39 10.90
N ALA A 102 1.73 -6.26 11.51
CA ALA A 102 0.93 -7.43 11.90
C ALA A 102 0.50 -8.24 10.67
N ILE A 103 0.01 -7.58 9.61
CA ILE A 103 -0.36 -8.23 8.34
C ILE A 103 0.85 -8.95 7.74
N ARG A 104 2.02 -8.30 7.67
CA ARG A 104 3.26 -8.89 7.13
C ARG A 104 3.74 -10.10 7.93
N LYS A 105 3.48 -10.15 9.24
CA LYS A 105 3.79 -11.31 10.08
C LYS A 105 2.86 -12.50 9.82
N VAL A 106 1.58 -12.23 9.52
CA VAL A 106 0.59 -13.28 9.24
C VAL A 106 0.74 -13.83 7.81
N TRP A 107 1.04 -12.95 6.85
CA TRP A 107 1.26 -13.32 5.46
C TRP A 107 2.65 -12.82 5.01
N PRO A 108 3.72 -13.58 5.31
CA PRO A 108 5.08 -13.21 4.95
C PRO A 108 5.23 -13.03 3.45
N SER A 109 5.89 -11.95 3.05
CA SER A 109 6.27 -11.70 1.66
C SER A 109 7.58 -10.92 1.63
N GLU A 110 8.45 -11.25 0.69
CA GLU A 110 9.72 -10.57 0.48
C GLU A 110 9.54 -9.15 -0.08
N LYS A 111 8.41 -8.90 -0.76
CA LYS A 111 8.17 -7.66 -1.50
C LYS A 111 6.75 -7.13 -1.30
N LEU A 112 6.67 -5.82 -1.09
CA LEU A 112 5.44 -5.04 -1.04
C LEU A 112 5.39 -4.12 -2.27
N LEU A 113 4.36 -4.27 -3.09
CA LEU A 113 4.04 -3.34 -4.17
C LEU A 113 3.21 -2.19 -3.60
N VAL A 114 3.66 -0.96 -3.83
CA VAL A 114 2.96 0.24 -3.42
C VAL A 114 2.03 0.68 -4.54
N ALA A 115 0.77 0.94 -4.22
CA ALA A 115 -0.20 1.52 -5.14
C ALA A 115 -0.77 2.80 -4.54
N ASP A 116 -0.76 3.89 -5.29
CA ASP A 116 -1.44 5.12 -4.89
C ASP A 116 -2.87 5.18 -5.46
N ARG A 117 -3.17 4.31 -6.43
CA ARG A 117 -4.54 4.04 -6.89
C ARG A 117 -5.26 3.18 -5.87
N GLY A 118 -6.39 3.67 -5.36
CA GLY A 118 -7.16 2.98 -4.33
C GLY A 118 -8.64 2.94 -4.68
N LEU A 119 -9.47 3.04 -3.64
CA LEU A 119 -10.92 2.92 -3.73
C LEU A 119 -11.54 3.93 -4.70
N ARG A 120 -11.06 5.18 -4.72
CA ARG A 120 -11.61 6.24 -5.57
C ARG A 120 -11.46 5.89 -7.04
N GLU A 121 -10.27 5.45 -7.46
CA GLU A 121 -10.02 5.02 -8.82
C GLU A 121 -10.77 3.73 -9.17
N GLY A 122 -10.93 2.81 -8.20
CA GLY A 122 -11.76 1.62 -8.37
C GLY A 122 -13.22 1.93 -8.68
N ILE A 123 -13.84 2.80 -7.86
CA ILE A 123 -15.22 3.25 -8.06
C ILE A 123 -15.38 3.96 -9.42
N LEU A 124 -14.47 4.87 -9.76
CA LEU A 124 -14.52 5.56 -11.06
C LEU A 124 -14.43 4.58 -12.23
N THR A 125 -13.51 3.62 -12.16
CA THR A 125 -13.34 2.59 -13.21
C THR A 125 -14.61 1.76 -13.36
N GLU A 126 -15.26 1.41 -12.26
CA GLU A 126 -16.51 0.68 -12.25
C GLU A 126 -17.65 1.48 -12.89
N LEU A 127 -17.83 2.75 -12.50
CA LEU A 127 -18.84 3.64 -13.07
C LEU A 127 -18.63 3.84 -14.58
N MET A 128 -17.40 4.12 -15.00
CA MET A 128 -17.04 4.24 -16.43
C MET A 128 -17.32 2.97 -17.23
N SER A 129 -17.08 1.80 -16.62
CA SER A 129 -17.37 0.51 -17.25
C SER A 129 -18.87 0.30 -17.44
N ARG A 130 -19.67 0.62 -16.42
CA ARG A 130 -21.15 0.56 -16.48
C ARG A 130 -21.72 1.51 -17.54
N ASP A 131 -21.15 2.70 -17.69
CA ASP A 131 -21.55 3.71 -18.68
C ASP A 131 -21.01 3.41 -20.10
N GLY A 132 -20.28 2.31 -20.27
CA GLY A 132 -19.79 1.89 -21.59
C GLY A 132 -18.65 2.75 -22.14
N ALA A 133 -17.90 3.47 -21.30
CA ALA A 133 -16.76 4.28 -21.70
C ALA A 133 -15.73 3.49 -22.54
N TRP A 134 -15.60 2.19 -22.25
CA TRP A 134 -14.70 1.28 -22.97
C TRP A 134 -15.31 0.63 -24.22
N ARG A 135 -16.62 0.80 -24.48
CA ARG A 135 -17.31 0.28 -25.67
C ARG A 135 -17.02 1.13 -26.92
N HIS A 136 -16.83 2.46 -26.76
CA HIS A 136 -16.53 3.35 -27.89
C HIS A 136 -15.13 3.13 -28.49
N ASN A 137 -14.15 2.70 -27.69
CA ASN A 137 -12.77 2.48 -28.15
C ASN A 137 -12.55 1.17 -28.92
N ARG A 138 -13.48 0.21 -28.89
CA ARG A 138 -13.34 -1.05 -29.66
C ARG A 138 -13.80 -0.91 -31.11
N ALA A 139 -14.68 0.04 -31.43
CA ALA A 139 -15.21 0.21 -32.78
C ALA A 139 -14.20 0.87 -33.76
N THR A 140 -13.27 1.66 -33.25
CA THR A 140 -12.27 2.39 -34.08
C THR A 140 -11.01 1.57 -34.37
N GLY A 141 -10.64 0.60 -33.52
CA GLY A 141 -9.46 -0.25 -33.73
C GLY A 141 -9.63 -1.37 -34.77
N ALA A 142 -10.87 -1.70 -35.14
CA ALA A 142 -11.17 -2.77 -36.10
C ALA A 142 -11.17 -2.30 -37.57
N ARG A 143 -11.12 -0.99 -37.84
CA ARG A 143 -11.22 -0.42 -39.20
C ARG A 143 -9.87 -0.12 -39.89
N ASN A 144 -8.73 -0.34 -39.22
CA ASN A 144 -7.40 0.00 -39.75
C ASN A 144 -6.50 -1.22 -39.99
N ARG A 145 -7.08 -2.38 -40.31
CA ARG A 145 -6.34 -3.57 -40.76
C ARG A 145 -6.84 -4.01 -42.13
N HIS A 146 -6.51 -3.25 -43.17
CA HIS A 146 -6.56 -3.67 -44.56
C HIS A 146 -5.33 -3.13 -45.28
#